data_AF-A0A2A1ZL29-F1
#
_entry.id   AF-A0A2A1ZL29-F1
#
_cell.length_a   1.000
_cell.length_b   1.000
_cell.length_c   1.000
_cell.angle_alpha   90.00
_cell.angle_beta   90.00
_cell.angle_gamma   90.00
#
_symmetry.space_group_name_H-M   'P 1'
#
loop_
_entity.id
_entity.type
_entity.pdbx_description
1 polymer ?
#
loop_
_entity_poly.entity_id
_entity_poly.type
_entity_poly.pdbx_seq_one_letter_code
_entity_poly.pdbx_strand_id
1 'polypeptide(L)'
;MRFWLSNKLDRPNCMYKLILFWYPIGIPPSDTLVYKTQSNKMLDRYNTDNIKIIDQKMVFSSNNYAVDANNHEHSYLCTLNKSFKNKRIQYDNNGLQPKGWDIGFAVVVYDAFGTLQTDNIASFAYQSLITFQDA
;
A
#
# COMPACT_ATOMS: atom_id res chain seq x y z
N MET A 1 -10.20 -2.48 2.29
CA MET A 1 -9.75 -1.19 1.71
C MET A 1 -9.77 -1.29 0.21
N ARG A 2 -10.27 -0.26 -0.47
CA ARG A 2 -10.27 -0.15 -1.93
C ARG A 2 -9.34 0.99 -2.33
N PHE A 3 -8.61 0.79 -3.41
CA PHE A 3 -7.63 1.71 -3.95
C PHE A 3 -7.96 2.00 -5.40
N TRP A 4 -7.90 3.28 -5.75
CA TRP A 4 -7.80 3.76 -7.12
C TRP A 4 -6.36 4.21 -7.34
N LEU A 5 -5.70 3.60 -8.32
CA LEU A 5 -4.30 3.83 -8.66
C LEU A 5 -4.29 4.42 -10.07
N SER A 6 -3.63 5.54 -10.30
CA SER A 6 -3.63 6.19 -11.60
C SER A 6 -2.23 6.55 -12.04
N ASN A 7 -1.86 6.05 -13.21
CA ASN A 7 -0.61 6.35 -13.89
C ASN A 7 -0.75 7.70 -14.60
N LYS A 8 0.29 8.51 -14.49
CA LYS A 8 0.34 9.79 -15.19
C LYS A 8 0.57 9.56 -16.69
N LEU A 9 0.12 10.50 -17.50
CA LEU A 9 0.18 10.48 -18.96
C LEU A 9 1.57 10.11 -19.50
N ASP A 10 2.61 10.73 -18.94
CA ASP A 10 3.99 10.56 -19.38
C ASP A 10 4.64 9.29 -18.83
N ARG A 11 3.96 8.55 -17.96
CA ARG A 11 4.45 7.32 -17.30
C ARG A 11 3.33 6.26 -17.24
N PRO A 12 2.79 5.81 -18.38
CA PRO A 12 1.54 5.04 -18.40
C PRO A 12 1.73 3.56 -18.01
N ASN A 13 2.98 3.09 -17.86
CA ASN A 13 3.33 1.69 -17.61
C ASN A 13 3.82 1.40 -16.18
N CYS A 14 3.37 2.16 -15.19
CA CYS A 14 3.75 1.91 -13.79
C CYS A 14 3.14 0.61 -13.26
N MET A 15 3.92 -0.09 -12.43
CA MET A 15 3.49 -1.22 -11.61
C MET A 15 3.32 -0.79 -10.16
N TYR A 16 2.42 -1.47 -9.44
CA TYR A 16 2.18 -1.19 -8.02
C TYR A 16 2.34 -2.42 -7.16
N LYS A 17 2.88 -2.23 -5.96
CA LYS A 17 2.88 -3.21 -4.88
C LYS A 17 2.20 -2.59 -3.68
N LEU A 18 1.14 -3.24 -3.22
CA LEU A 18 0.34 -2.79 -2.10
C LEU A 18 0.37 -3.85 -0.99
N ILE A 19 0.44 -3.37 0.25
CA ILE A 19 0.36 -4.21 1.44
C ILE A 19 -0.52 -3.53 2.49
N LEU A 20 -1.34 -4.34 3.16
CA LEU A 20 -2.07 -4.01 4.38
C LEU A 20 -1.42 -4.79 5.52
N PHE A 21 -1.08 -4.14 6.62
CA PHE A 21 -0.32 -4.77 7.71
C PHE A 21 -0.67 -4.20 9.08
N TRP A 22 -0.40 -5.00 10.11
CA TRP A 22 -0.32 -4.52 11.49
C TRP A 22 1.08 -4.00 11.80
N TYR A 23 1.15 -2.86 12.49
CA TYR A 23 2.40 -2.27 12.99
C TYR A 23 2.28 -1.91 14.48
N PRO A 24 3.38 -1.89 15.23
CA PRO A 24 3.36 -1.54 16.65
C PRO A 24 2.99 -0.07 16.85
N ILE A 25 2.13 0.22 17.82
CA ILE A 25 1.78 1.60 18.18
C ILE A 25 3.01 2.37 18.69
N GLY A 26 2.98 3.70 18.54
CA GLY A 26 4.09 4.58 18.95
C GLY A 26 5.26 4.61 17.96
N ILE A 27 5.24 3.76 16.92
CA ILE A 27 6.21 3.81 15.82
C ILE A 27 5.47 4.18 14.54
N PRO A 28 5.72 5.37 13.96
CA PRO A 28 5.06 5.77 12.72
C PRO A 28 5.47 4.85 11.56
N PRO A 29 4.53 4.52 10.65
CA PRO A 29 4.86 3.78 9.44
C PRO A 29 5.96 4.47 8.63
N SER A 30 6.97 3.73 8.23
CA SER A 30 8.09 4.19 7.41
C SER A 30 8.64 3.05 6.56
N ASP A 31 9.42 3.38 5.53
CA ASP A 31 10.06 2.37 4.68
C ASP A 31 10.93 1.40 5.50
N THR A 32 11.67 1.89 6.50
CA THR A 32 12.49 1.06 7.41
C THR A 32 11.66 0.09 8.24
N LEU A 33 10.44 0.50 8.63
CA LEU A 33 9.54 -0.36 9.38
C LEU A 33 8.98 -1.49 8.50
N VAL A 34 8.62 -1.17 7.26
CA VAL A 34 7.87 -2.06 6.37
C VAL A 34 8.78 -2.99 5.56
N TYR A 35 9.97 -2.54 5.17
CA TYR A 35 10.85 -3.20 4.19
C TYR A 35 12.18 -3.62 4.83
N LYS A 36 12.70 -4.81 4.49
CA LYS A 36 13.95 -5.35 5.06
C LYS A 36 15.17 -4.62 4.54
N THR A 37 15.23 -4.41 3.23
CA THR A 37 16.34 -3.74 2.58
C THR A 37 15.90 -2.34 2.17
N GLN A 38 16.73 -1.35 2.47
CA GLN A 38 16.41 0.03 2.10
C GLN A 38 16.66 0.32 0.61
N SER A 39 16.53 -0.70 -0.24
CA SER A 39 16.73 -0.65 -1.70
C SER A 39 15.39 -0.55 -2.47
N ASN A 40 15.25 -1.23 -3.62
CA ASN A 40 14.05 -1.23 -4.45
C ASN A 40 12.88 -1.92 -3.74
N LYS A 41 11.89 -1.13 -3.28
CA LYS A 41 10.76 -1.61 -2.48
C LYS A 41 9.80 -2.52 -3.25
N MET A 42 9.77 -2.43 -4.58
CA MET A 42 8.96 -3.35 -5.39
C MET A 42 9.46 -4.78 -5.25
N LEU A 43 10.78 -4.96 -5.24
CA LEU A 43 11.41 -6.28 -5.13
C LEU A 43 11.71 -6.67 -3.69
N ASP A 44 11.75 -5.71 -2.78
CA ASP A 44 12.17 -5.97 -1.42
C ASP A 44 11.17 -6.83 -0.63
N ARG A 45 11.71 -7.59 0.32
CA ARG A 45 10.94 -8.38 1.27
C ARG A 45 10.41 -7.49 2.38
N TYR A 46 9.22 -7.80 2.87
CA TYR A 46 8.68 -7.12 4.04
C TYR A 46 9.45 -7.50 5.31
N ASN A 47 9.58 -6.54 6.21
CA ASN A 47 10.21 -6.75 7.51
C ASN A 47 9.20 -7.38 8.49
N THR A 48 8.96 -8.68 8.33
CA THR A 48 8.00 -9.45 9.15
C THR A 48 8.38 -9.57 10.63
N ASP A 49 9.60 -9.18 10.98
CA ASP A 49 10.06 -9.09 12.36
C ASP A 49 9.40 -7.87 13.06
N ASN A 50 9.07 -6.83 12.28
CA ASN A 50 8.45 -5.60 12.75
C ASN A 50 6.95 -5.50 12.44
N ILE A 51 6.50 -6.03 11.30
CA ILE A 51 5.11 -5.93 10.84
C ILE A 51 4.45 -7.30 10.66
N LYS A 52 3.11 -7.35 10.74
CA LYS A 52 2.33 -8.57 10.43
C LYS A 52 1.45 -8.32 9.22
N ILE A 53 1.71 -9.05 8.14
CA ILE A 53 1.00 -8.91 6.87
C ILE A 53 -0.46 -9.35 7.04
N ILE A 54 -1.40 -8.50 6.62
CA ILE A 54 -2.84 -8.79 6.61
C ILE A 54 -3.26 -9.28 5.22
N ASP A 55 -2.90 -8.51 4.19
CA ASP A 55 -3.16 -8.81 2.78
C ASP A 55 -2.15 -8.06 1.90
N GLN A 56 -1.90 -8.56 0.69
CA GLN A 56 -0.97 -7.95 -0.25
C GLN A 56 -1.41 -8.19 -1.69
N LYS A 57 -1.09 -7.24 -2.57
CA LYS A 57 -1.40 -7.36 -3.99
C LYS A 57 -0.39 -6.62 -4.84
N MET A 58 -0.01 -7.24 -5.95
CA MET A 58 0.74 -6.58 -7.02
C MET A 58 -0.20 -6.31 -8.19
N VAL A 59 -0.09 -5.12 -8.77
CA VAL A 59 -0.80 -4.70 -9.98
C VAL A 59 0.27 -4.46 -11.02
N PHE A 60 0.24 -5.26 -12.08
CA PHE A 60 1.16 -5.17 -13.19
C PHE A 60 0.50 -4.41 -14.33
N SER A 61 1.28 -3.64 -15.08
CA SER A 61 0.83 -3.13 -16.38
C SER A 61 0.70 -4.31 -17.33
N SER A 62 -0.50 -4.54 -17.88
CA SER A 62 -0.75 -5.64 -18.82
C SER A 62 -0.32 -5.30 -20.24
N ASN A 63 -0.50 -4.04 -20.65
CA ASN A 63 -0.12 -3.57 -21.99
C ASN A 63 0.98 -2.50 -21.89
N ASN A 64 1.69 -2.28 -23.01
CA ASN A 64 2.48 -1.08 -23.18
C ASN A 64 1.55 0.04 -23.66
N TYR A 65 1.35 1.04 -22.80
CA TYR A 65 0.50 2.19 -23.06
C TYR A 65 1.30 3.41 -23.57
N ALA A 66 2.58 3.24 -23.89
CA ALA A 66 3.45 4.29 -24.44
C ALA A 66 3.38 4.40 -25.98
N VAL A 67 2.32 3.89 -26.60
CA VAL A 67 2.23 3.79 -28.06
C VAL A 67 1.52 5.02 -28.60
N ASP A 68 2.28 5.84 -29.32
CA ASP A 68 1.89 7.02 -30.11
C ASP A 68 1.34 8.25 -29.36
N ALA A 69 1.00 9.30 -30.13
CA ALA A 69 0.68 10.66 -29.69
C ALA A 69 -0.51 10.77 -28.71
N ASN A 70 -1.12 9.64 -28.36
CA ASN A 70 -2.23 9.51 -27.43
C ASN A 70 -1.84 8.68 -26.20
N ASN A 71 -0.65 8.93 -25.64
CA ASN A 71 -0.35 8.50 -24.27
C ASN A 71 -1.54 8.89 -23.40
N HIS A 72 -2.22 7.91 -22.80
CA HIS A 72 -3.38 8.15 -21.96
C HIS A 72 -3.05 7.77 -20.52
N GLU A 73 -3.56 8.55 -19.57
CA GLU A 73 -3.57 8.15 -18.17
C GLU A 73 -4.30 6.82 -18.05
N HIS A 74 -3.74 5.92 -17.23
CA HIS A 74 -4.32 4.60 -17.05
C HIS A 74 -4.51 4.33 -15.57
N SER A 75 -5.71 3.91 -15.18
CA SER A 75 -6.04 3.66 -13.79
C SER A 75 -6.41 2.20 -13.52
N TYR A 76 -6.02 1.74 -12.35
CA TYR A 76 -6.33 0.42 -11.82
C TYR A 76 -7.17 0.52 -10.55
N LEU A 77 -8.04 -0.47 -10.35
CA LEU A 77 -8.72 -0.68 -9.07
C LEU A 77 -8.11 -1.89 -8.36
N CYS A 78 -7.74 -1.69 -7.11
CA CYS A 78 -7.20 -2.74 -6.25
C CYS A 78 -7.99 -2.79 -4.93
N THR A 79 -8.15 -3.99 -4.37
CA THR A 79 -8.77 -4.19 -3.07
C THR A 79 -7.84 -5.02 -2.22
N LEU A 80 -7.56 -4.55 -1.01
CA LEU A 80 -6.95 -5.33 0.06
C LEU A 80 -8.00 -5.58 1.14
N ASN A 81 -8.24 -6.84 1.49
CA ASN A 81 -9.28 -7.18 2.44
C ASN A 81 -8.89 -8.34 3.36
N LYS A 82 -9.43 -8.31 4.57
CA LYS A 82 -9.37 -9.43 5.50
C LYS A 82 -10.51 -9.33 6.49
N SER A 83 -11.01 -10.49 6.91
CA SER A 83 -11.94 -10.62 8.03
C SER A 83 -11.32 -11.53 9.08
N PHE A 84 -11.56 -11.22 10.35
CA PHE A 84 -11.08 -12.01 11.48
C PHE A 84 -12.29 -12.46 12.30
N LYS A 85 -12.36 -13.75 12.65
CA LYS A 85 -13.49 -14.29 13.42
C LYS A 85 -13.44 -13.87 14.89
N ASN A 86 -12.28 -13.96 15.54
CA ASN A 86 -12.14 -13.77 16.99
C ASN A 86 -11.01 -12.79 17.36
N LYS A 87 -10.65 -11.86 16.46
CA LYS A 87 -9.60 -10.87 16.75
C LYS A 87 -10.23 -9.74 17.55
N ARG A 88 -9.82 -9.60 18.81
CA ARG A 88 -10.22 -8.49 19.68
C ARG A 88 -9.20 -7.35 19.54
N ILE A 89 -9.71 -6.13 19.35
CA ILE A 89 -8.94 -4.89 19.42
C ILE A 89 -9.28 -4.24 20.76
N GLN A 90 -8.26 -4.03 21.59
CA GLN A 90 -8.42 -3.44 22.92
C GLN A 90 -7.86 -2.02 22.90
N TYR A 91 -8.45 -1.12 23.66
CA TYR A 91 -7.94 0.23 23.89
C TYR A 91 -7.58 0.35 25.37
N ASP A 92 -6.54 1.12 25.69
CA ASP A 92 -6.16 1.38 27.09
C ASP A 92 -6.79 2.70 27.55
N ASN A 93 -7.44 2.70 28.71
CA ASN A 93 -7.85 3.89 29.47
C ASN A 93 -8.45 5.06 28.65
N ASN A 94 -9.44 4.80 27.79
CA ASN A 94 -10.07 5.80 26.89
C ASN A 94 -9.10 6.50 25.91
N GLY A 95 -7.93 5.90 25.66
CA GLY A 95 -6.98 6.38 24.66
C GLY A 95 -7.51 6.26 23.23
N LEU A 96 -7.05 7.15 22.35
CA LEU A 96 -7.43 7.17 20.93
C LEU A 96 -6.73 6.08 20.10
N GLN A 97 -5.76 5.37 20.67
CA GLN A 97 -4.95 4.38 19.98
C GLN A 97 -5.20 2.96 20.53
N PRO A 98 -5.29 1.94 19.65
CA PRO A 98 -5.44 0.56 20.08
C PRO A 98 -4.19 0.09 20.82
N LYS A 99 -4.35 -0.82 21.77
CA LYS A 99 -3.24 -1.37 22.54
C LYS A 99 -2.39 -2.30 21.68
N GLY A 100 -1.10 -1.96 21.57
CA GLY A 100 -0.07 -2.81 20.98
C GLY A 100 0.08 -2.71 19.47
N TRP A 101 -1.01 -2.78 18.70
CA TRP A 101 -0.93 -2.82 17.23
C TRP A 101 -2.02 -1.97 16.57
N ASP A 102 -1.66 -1.30 15.48
CA ASP A 102 -2.56 -0.56 14.61
C ASP A 102 -2.42 -1.02 13.14
N ILE A 103 -3.37 -0.66 12.28
CA ILE A 103 -3.39 -1.05 10.85
C ILE A 103 -2.82 0.06 9.99
N GLY A 104 -1.81 -0.28 9.20
CA GLY A 104 -1.24 0.59 8.18
C GLY A 104 -1.29 -0.06 6.81
N PHE A 105 -1.08 0.74 5.77
CA PHE A 105 -0.83 0.25 4.43
C PHE A 105 0.40 0.94 3.83
N ALA A 106 1.03 0.27 2.87
CA ALA A 106 2.07 0.86 2.04
C ALA A 106 1.75 0.61 0.57
N VAL A 107 2.05 1.62 -0.26
CA VAL A 107 1.91 1.56 -1.71
C VAL A 107 3.26 1.94 -2.29
N VAL A 108 3.80 1.06 -3.13
CA VAL A 108 5.01 1.33 -3.91
C VAL A 108 4.59 1.38 -5.37
N VAL A 109 5.04 2.41 -6.05
CA VAL A 109 4.95 2.53 -7.50
C VAL A 109 6.34 2.42 -8.11
N TYR A 110 6.43 1.77 -9.26
CA TYR A 110 7.66 1.69 -10.03
C TYR A 110 7.38 1.75 -11.51
N ASP A 111 8.23 2.50 -12.20
CA ASP A 111 8.33 2.52 -13.64
C ASP A 111 9.72 2.04 -14.08
N ALA A 112 9.81 1.48 -15.28
CA ALA A 112 11.06 1.02 -15.88
C ALA A 112 11.92 2.17 -16.44
N PHE A 113 11.33 3.36 -16.64
CA PHE A 113 12.08 4.57 -16.98
C PHE A 113 12.90 5.06 -15.78
N GLY A 114 14.10 5.60 -16.00
CA GLY A 114 15.03 6.08 -14.96
C GLY A 114 14.55 7.31 -14.19
N THR A 115 13.41 7.18 -13.51
CA THR A 115 12.72 8.23 -12.75
C THR A 115 13.49 8.55 -11.48
N LEU A 116 13.63 9.85 -11.20
CA LEU A 116 14.19 10.33 -9.95
C LEU A 116 13.15 10.19 -8.83
N GLN A 117 13.60 10.17 -7.57
CA GLN A 117 12.71 10.07 -6.41
C GLN A 117 11.72 11.23 -6.32
N THR A 118 12.06 12.38 -6.89
CA THR A 118 11.22 13.60 -6.90
C THR A 118 10.17 13.59 -8.00
N ASP A 119 10.22 12.64 -8.94
CA ASP A 119 9.28 12.61 -10.05
C ASP A 119 7.91 12.13 -9.59
N ASN A 120 6.89 12.92 -9.90
CA ASN A 120 5.50 12.48 -9.76
C ASN A 120 5.11 11.65 -10.99
N ILE A 121 5.05 10.34 -10.81
CA ILE A 121 4.75 9.36 -11.88
C ILE A 121 3.36 8.75 -11.75
N ALA A 122 2.69 8.93 -10.62
CA ALA A 122 1.42 8.30 -10.30
C ALA A 122 0.69 8.99 -9.15
N SER A 123 -0.61 8.77 -9.08
CA SER A 123 -1.46 9.20 -7.98
C SER A 123 -2.29 8.02 -7.46
N PHE A 124 -2.69 8.08 -6.19
CA PHE A 124 -3.63 7.12 -5.64
C PHE A 124 -4.65 7.78 -4.73
N ALA A 125 -5.82 7.16 -4.64
CA ALA A 125 -6.83 7.43 -3.63
C ALA A 125 -7.24 6.11 -2.98
N TYR A 126 -7.67 6.17 -1.71
CA TYR A 126 -8.12 4.98 -0.99
C TYR A 126 -9.41 5.23 -0.21
N GLN A 127 -10.15 4.16 0.01
CA GLN A 127 -11.32 4.13 0.86
C GLN A 127 -11.22 2.94 1.82
N SER A 128 -11.44 3.19 3.11
CA SER A 128 -11.56 2.16 4.15
C SER A 128 -13.02 1.93 4.52
N LEU A 129 -13.35 0.67 4.80
CA LEU A 129 -14.57 0.24 5.45
C LEU A 129 -14.16 -0.74 6.54
N ILE A 130 -14.51 -0.42 7.79
CA ILE A 130 -14.21 -1.26 8.96
C ILE A 130 -15.54 -1.67 9.56
N THR A 131 -15.76 -2.97 9.68
CA THR A 131 -16.92 -3.56 10.35
C THR A 131 -16.45 -4.26 11.60
N PHE A 132 -17.06 -3.94 12.73
CA PHE A 132 -16.75 -4.52 14.03
C PHE A 132 -18.04 -4.85 14.79
N GLN A 133 -17.92 -5.73 15.77
CA GLN A 133 -18.96 -6.02 16.74
C GLN A 133 -18.54 -5.40 18.07
N ASP A 134 -19.46 -4.69 18.70
CA ASP A 134 -19.31 -4.06 20.00
C ASP A 134 -20.43 -4.59 20.88
N ALA A 135 -20.12 -5.62 21.67
CA ALA A 135 -21.07 -6.39 22.49
C ALA A 135 -20.36 -6.96 23.72
#